data_AF-A0A955LYC0-F1
#
_entry.id   AF-A0A955LYC0-F1
#
_cell.length_a   1.000
_cell.length_b   1.000
_cell.length_c   1.000
_cell.angle_alpha   90.00
_cell.angle_beta   90.00
_cell.angle_gamma   90.00
#
_symmetry.space_group_name_H-M   'P 1'
#
loop_
_entity.id
_entity.type
_entity.pdbx_description
1 polymer ?
#
loop_
_entity_poly.entity_id
_entity_poly.type
_entity_poly.pdbx_seq_one_letter_code
_entity_poly.pdbx_strand_id
1 'polypeptide(L)' 'MLNAADEVAVEAYLKEKIKFSSIYNVVEKVVLKHKGQARPALSAILDADAWAREETEKWINKN' A
#
# COMPACT_ATOMS: atom_id res chain seq x y z
N MET A 1 -3.93 6.09 1.68
CA MET A 1 -2.91 5.13 2.18
C MET A 1 -3.43 3.69 2.32
N LEU A 2 -4.29 3.32 3.30
CA LEU A 2 -4.79 1.94 3.40
C LEU A 2 -5.49 1.51 2.11
N ASN A 3 -6.43 2.34 1.64
CA ASN A 3 -7.13 2.12 0.38
C ASN A 3 -6.16 2.01 -0.81
N ALA A 4 -5.16 2.89 -0.90
CA ALA A 4 -4.16 2.83 -1.96
C ALA A 4 -3.32 1.54 -1.96
N ALA A 5 -2.90 1.08 -0.78
CA ALA A 5 -2.18 -0.18 -0.66
C ALA A 5 -3.08 -1.37 -1.03
N ASP A 6 -4.34 -1.34 -0.62
CA ASP A 6 -5.33 -2.37 -0.94
C ASP A 6 -5.61 -2.43 -2.45
N GLU A 7 -5.86 -1.29 -3.11
CA GLU A 7 -6.08 -1.20 -4.55
C GLU A 7 -4.93 -1.81 -5.37
N VAL A 8 -3.69 -1.45 -5.04
CA VAL A 8 -2.50 -1.98 -5.74
C VAL A 8 -2.32 -3.48 -5.47
N ALA A 9 -2.57 -3.93 -4.24
CA ALA A 9 -2.47 -5.35 -3.87
C ALA A 9 -3.55 -6.20 -4.57
N VAL A 10 -4.79 -5.73 -4.60
CA VAL A 10 -5.91 -6.39 -5.29
C VAL A 10 -5.63 -6.43 -6.80
N GLU A 11 -5.16 -5.34 -7.39
CA GLU A 11 -4.78 -5.33 -8.81
C GLU A 11 -3.68 -6.35 -9.10
N ALA A 12 -2.66 -6.46 -8.24
CA ALA A 12 -1.60 -7.44 -8.39
C ALA A 12 -2.11 -8.88 -8.26
N TYR A 13 -3.07 -9.13 -7.36
CA TYR A 13 -3.73 -10.43 -7.24
C TYR A 13 -4.53 -10.78 -8.51
N LEU A 14 -5.32 -9.83 -9.03
CA LEU A 14 -6.09 -10.02 -10.27
C LEU A 14 -5.18 -10.26 -11.49
N LYS A 15 -3.94 -9.75 -11.45
CA LYS A 15 -2.89 -10.00 -12.44
C LYS A 15 -2.04 -11.24 -12.14
N GLU A 16 -2.45 -12.08 -11.19
CA GLU A 16 -1.77 -13.31 -10.75
C GLU A 16 -0.33 -13.11 -10.28
N LYS A 17 0.06 -11.88 -9.90
CA LYS A 17 1.41 -11.57 -9.41
C LYS A 17 1.61 -11.99 -7.95
N ILE A 18 0.54 -12.01 -7.17
CA ILE A 18 0.56 -12.40 -5.76
C ILE A 18 -0.60 -13.33 -5.44
N LYS A 19 -0.48 -14.08 -4.34
CA LYS A 19 -1.59 -14.91 -3.80
C LYS A 19 -2.59 -14.03 -3.06
N PHE A 20 -3.84 -14.48 -2.94
CA PHE A 20 -4.89 -13.80 -2.18
C PHE A 20 -4.46 -13.47 -0.73
N SER A 21 -3.78 -14.40 -0.05
CA SER A 21 -3.27 -14.17 1.32
C SER A 21 -2.17 -13.11 1.40
N SER A 22 -1.49 -12.82 0.30
CA SER A 22 -0.46 -11.77 0.24
C SER A 22 -1.05 -10.37 0.27
N ILE A 23 -2.33 -10.19 -0.05
CA ILE A 23 -3.01 -8.87 0.02
C ILE A 23 -2.94 -8.34 1.45
N TYR A 24 -3.37 -9.13 2.44
CA TYR A 24 -3.28 -8.73 3.84
C TYR A 24 -1.83 -8.47 4.27
N ASN A 25 -0.90 -9.34 3.88
CA ASN A 25 0.51 -9.24 4.27
C ASN A 25 1.17 -7.93 3.80
N VAL A 26 0.91 -7.50 2.56
CA VAL A 26 1.51 -6.28 2.03
C VAL A 26 0.85 -5.04 2.60
N VAL A 27 -0.48 -5.04 2.72
CA VAL A 27 -1.24 -3.91 3.27
C VAL A 27 -0.84 -3.65 4.72
N GLU A 28 -0.75 -4.69 5.56
CA GLU A 28 -0.29 -4.57 6.95
C GLU A 28 1.11 -3.98 7.03
N LYS A 29 2.05 -4.47 6.20
CA LYS A 29 3.42 -3.96 6.17
C LYS A 29 3.51 -2.49 5.77
N VAL A 30 2.73 -2.06 4.78
CA VAL A 30 2.73 -0.66 4.33
C VAL A 30 2.14 0.25 5.41
N VAL A 31 1.04 -0.15 6.04
CA VAL A 31 0.43 0.62 7.13
C VAL A 31 1.36 0.73 8.33
N LEU A 32 2.01 -0.36 8.74
CA LEU A 32 2.96 -0.35 9.88
C LEU A 32 4.20 0.51 9.64
N LYS A 33 4.64 0.66 8.38
CA LYS A 33 5.74 1.56 8.02
C LYS A 33 5.36 3.04 8.07
N HIS A 34 4.08 3.36 7.91
CA HIS A 34 3.65 4.74 7.82
C HIS A 34 3.71 5.42 9.20
N LYS A 35 4.41 6.56 9.27
CA LYS A 35 4.39 7.43 10.44
C LYS A 35 3.32 8.50 10.22
N GLY A 36 2.12 8.27 10.75
CA GLY A 36 0.98 9.16 10.58
C GLY A 36 1.18 10.54 11.23
N GLN A 37 0.44 11.53 10.73
CA GLN A 37 0.23 12.83 11.38
C GLN A 37 -1.23 12.94 11.85
N ALA A 38 -1.45 13.54 13.02
CA ALA A 38 -2.79 13.60 13.64
C ALA A 38 -3.79 14.51 12.88
N ARG A 39 -3.29 15.51 12.14
CA ARG A 39 -4.10 16.43 11.33
C ARG A 39 -3.35 16.79 10.04
N PRO A 40 -3.28 15.87 9.07
CA PRO A 40 -2.55 16.13 7.84
C PRO A 40 -3.29 17.18 7.01
N ALA A 41 -2.54 18.07 6.38
CA ALA A 41 -3.06 18.87 5.27
C ALA A 41 -3.34 17.96 4.06
N LEU A 42 -4.14 18.45 3.10
CA LEU A 42 -4.47 17.68 1.89
C LEU A 42 -3.22 17.17 1.15
N SER A 43 -2.17 17.99 1.05
CA SER A 43 -0.89 17.58 0.45
C SER A 43 -0.29 16.35 1.14
N ALA A 44 -0.25 16.35 2.47
CA ALA A 44 0.27 15.21 3.24
C ALA A 44 -0.59 13.94 3.07
N ILE A 45 -1.90 14.08 2.83
CA ILE A 45 -2.78 12.93 2.50
C ILE A 45 -2.42 12.37 1.13
N LEU A 46 -2.23 13.23 0.13
CA LEU A 46 -1.86 12.83 -1.23
C LEU A 46 -0.46 12.19 -1.27
N ASP A 47 0.50 12.76 -0.55
CA ASP A 47 1.85 12.21 -0.41
C ASP A 47 1.82 10.83 0.26
N ALA A 48 1.02 10.68 1.32
CA ALA A 48 0.82 9.40 1.98
C ALA A 48 0.13 8.36 1.09
N ASP A 49 -0.73 8.79 0.16
CA ASP A 49 -1.36 7.91 -0.83
C ASP A 49 -0.35 7.43 -1.87
N ALA A 50 0.38 8.36 -2.49
CA ALA A 50 1.41 8.06 -3.48
C ALA A 50 2.50 7.14 -2.91
N TRP A 51 2.98 7.44 -1.70
CA TRP A 51 3.94 6.63 -0.98
C TRP A 51 3.43 5.20 -0.72
N ALA A 52 2.15 5.04 -0.37
CA ALA A 52 1.57 3.73 -0.11
C ALA A 52 1.55 2.85 -1.37
N ARG A 53 1.23 3.45 -2.52
CA ARG A 53 1.26 2.75 -3.82
C ARG A 53 2.68 2.29 -4.13
N GLU A 54 3.64 3.20 -4.03
CA GLU A 54 5.06 2.91 -4.31
C GLU A 54 5.62 1.81 -3.40
N GLU A 55 5.34 1.87 -2.09
CA GLU A 55 5.82 0.84 -1.14
C GLU A 55 5.16 -0.52 -1.36
N THR A 56 3.89 -0.54 -1.77
CA THR A 56 3.16 -1.77 -2.12
C THR A 56 3.79 -2.40 -3.37
N GLU A 57 4.03 -1.63 -4.42
CA GLU A 57 4.68 -2.08 -5.64
C GLU A 57 6.10 -2.61 -5.38
N LYS A 58 6.89 -1.90 -4.56
CA LYS A 58 8.23 -2.36 -4.15
C LYS A 58 8.18 -3.69 -3.41
N TRP A 59 7.15 -3.92 -2.59
CA TRP A 59 7.00 -5.20 -1.91
C TRP A 59 6.65 -6.31 -2.88
N ILE A 60 5.70 -6.07 -3.79
CA ILE A 60 5.28 -7.03 -4.83
C ILE A 60 6.45 -7.40 -5.72
N ASN A 61 7.27 -6.44 -6.17
CA ASN A 61 8.39 -6.72 -7.06
C ASN A 61 9.56 -7.45 -6.38
N LYS A 62 9.53 -7.62 -5.05
CA LYS A 62 10.56 -8.31 -4.27
C LYS A 62 10.17 -9.72 -3.84
N ASN A 63 8.90 -10.11 -3.94
CA ASN A 63 8.36 -11.38 -3.43
C ASN A 63 7.56 -12.11 -4.50
#